data_AF-A0A5E4K5W6-F1
#
_entry.id   AF-A0A5E4K5W6-F1
#
_cell.length_a   1.000
_cell.length_b   1.000
_cell.length_c   1.000
_cell.angle_alpha   90.00
_cell.angle_beta   90.00
_cell.angle_gamma   90.00
#
_symmetry.space_group_name_H-M   'P 1'
#
loop_
_entity.id
_entity.type
_entity.pdbx_description
1 polymer ?
#
loop_
_entity_poly.entity_id
_entity_poly.type
_entity_poly.pdbx_seq_one_letter_code
_entity_poly.pdbx_strand_id
1 'polypeptide(L)'
;MILNGEGQISIDFLLGISLFLLTFGFVIQFIPGLFISVSGEGSLNSVAYRTANILAEDPGWWENNTQNGTDWEMHTENISRIGLAMDKTPGTRQTRTPKMLDKTKIQQALKLNESILTKKLGLYDRISGTQVDYGYNISLLEQSGNIIVMNGSVVSFGEEPPISQGITKITRQVLVETGNISSFGFDELTNEPPLAEDKALFNISGPQSEDVVIQIIDFNVTVPGAASFNNAKLDGSDLTTDSDYIAYKRTNVTDFFIYSDPLNNTDTLRLIFNHTLFPLKTTYQLELKFTQMDFTRTGPPYIEYAARVEPLYEPASLVLKVWK
;
A
#
# COMPACT_ATOMS: atom_id res chain seq x y z
N MET A 1 -44.91 -59.53 -1.63
CA MET A 1 -45.53 -58.93 -2.83
C MET A 1 -46.88 -58.39 -2.36
N ILE A 2 -47.17 -57.10 -2.22
CA ILE A 2 -46.61 -55.82 -2.69
C ILE A 2 -46.73 -54.84 -1.50
N LEU A 3 -45.75 -53.96 -1.31
CA LEU A 3 -45.85 -52.82 -0.39
C LEU A 3 -47.01 -51.91 -0.85
N ASN A 4 -47.97 -51.64 0.03
CA ASN A 4 -48.98 -50.60 -0.22
C ASN A 4 -48.29 -49.22 -0.17
N GLY A 5 -47.71 -48.80 -1.29
CA GLY A 5 -46.94 -47.56 -1.43
C GLY A 5 -47.74 -46.29 -1.12
N GLU A 6 -49.06 -46.35 -1.10
CA GLU A 6 -49.93 -45.20 -0.81
C GLU A 6 -49.81 -44.71 0.65
N GLY A 7 -49.63 -45.62 1.62
CA GLY A 7 -49.46 -45.26 3.03
C GLY A 7 -48.07 -44.68 3.33
N GLN A 8 -47.05 -45.16 2.63
CA GLN A 8 -45.68 -44.66 2.75
C GLN A 8 -45.53 -43.27 2.13
N ILE A 9 -46.13 -43.03 0.96
CA ILE A 9 -46.16 -41.71 0.31
C ILE A 9 -46.83 -40.66 1.20
N SER A 10 -47.90 -41.03 1.91
CA SER A 10 -48.61 -40.11 2.81
C SER A 10 -47.79 -39.75 4.05
N ILE A 11 -47.04 -40.71 4.61
CA ILE A 11 -46.15 -40.49 5.77
C ILE A 11 -44.92 -39.65 5.37
N ASP A 12 -44.31 -39.95 4.22
CA ASP A 12 -43.15 -39.22 3.71
C ASP A 12 -43.52 -37.76 3.38
N PHE A 13 -44.72 -37.52 2.84
CA PHE A 13 -45.24 -36.17 2.63
C PHE A 13 -45.46 -35.41 3.95
N LEU A 14 -46.04 -36.08 4.96
CA LEU A 14 -46.34 -35.46 6.25
C LEU A 14 -45.06 -35.15 7.04
N LEU A 15 -44.05 -36.00 6.95
CA LEU A 15 -42.71 -35.72 7.48
C LEU A 15 -42.04 -34.57 6.71
N GLY A 16 -42.12 -34.57 5.38
CA GLY A 16 -41.54 -33.53 4.54
C GLY A 16 -42.13 -32.15 4.82
N ILE A 17 -43.46 -32.04 4.90
CA ILE A 17 -44.13 -30.76 5.21
C ILE A 17 -43.86 -30.31 6.65
N SER A 18 -43.75 -31.24 7.59
CA SER A 18 -43.42 -30.91 8.99
C SER A 18 -42.00 -30.36 9.12
N LEU A 19 -41.03 -30.99 8.43
CA LEU A 19 -39.64 -30.52 8.41
C LEU A 19 -39.52 -29.16 7.70
N PHE A 20 -40.27 -28.97 6.61
CA PHE A 20 -40.36 -27.69 5.92
C PHE A 20 -40.92 -26.60 6.83
N LEU A 21 -42.06 -26.83 7.50
CA LEU A 21 -42.68 -25.85 8.38
C LEU A 21 -41.83 -25.53 9.61
N LEU A 22 -41.13 -26.53 10.17
CA LEU A 22 -40.18 -26.32 11.26
C LEU A 22 -39.03 -25.41 10.81
N THR A 23 -38.41 -25.72 9.67
CA THR A 23 -37.30 -24.93 9.11
C THR A 23 -37.76 -23.52 8.74
N PHE A 24 -38.94 -23.39 8.13
CA PHE A 24 -39.54 -22.11 7.77
C PHE A 24 -39.85 -21.26 9.01
N GLY A 25 -40.32 -21.88 10.09
CA GLY A 25 -40.51 -21.21 11.38
C GLY A 25 -39.22 -20.63 11.94
N PHE A 26 -38.12 -21.38 11.88
CA PHE A 26 -36.80 -20.85 12.27
C PHE A 26 -36.38 -19.67 11.39
N VAL A 27 -36.52 -19.78 10.07
CA VAL A 27 -36.16 -18.70 9.13
C VAL A 27 -36.94 -17.41 9.44
N ILE A 28 -38.26 -17.50 9.69
CA ILE A 28 -39.08 -16.33 10.03
C ILE A 28 -38.61 -15.65 11.32
N GLN A 29 -38.14 -16.40 12.32
CA GLN A 29 -37.61 -15.83 13.56
C GLN A 29 -36.31 -15.04 13.35
N PHE A 30 -35.54 -15.35 12.30
CA PHE A 30 -34.33 -14.60 11.94
C PHE A 30 -34.62 -13.37 11.07
N ILE A 31 -35.79 -13.27 10.44
CA ILE A 31 -36.17 -12.10 9.60
C ILE A 31 -36.13 -10.78 10.40
N PRO A 32 -36.70 -10.68 11.62
CA PRO A 32 -36.58 -9.47 12.44
C PRO A 32 -35.13 -9.08 12.74
N GLY A 33 -34.24 -10.05 12.94
CA GLY A 33 -32.81 -9.82 13.19
C GLY A 33 -32.07 -9.19 12.01
N LEU A 34 -32.56 -9.40 10.78
CA LEU A 34 -32.05 -8.73 9.57
C LEU A 34 -32.50 -7.27 9.47
N PHE A 35 -33.55 -6.87 10.19
CA PHE A 35 -34.16 -5.55 10.13
C PHE A 35 -34.08 -4.76 11.44
N ILE A 36 -33.30 -5.21 12.43
CA ILE A 36 -32.98 -4.38 13.59
C ILE A 36 -32.19 -3.17 13.07
N SER A 37 -32.91 -2.06 12.96
CA SER A 37 -32.38 -0.74 12.69
C SER A 37 -31.40 -0.38 13.80
N VAL A 38 -30.11 -0.35 13.44
CA VAL A 38 -29.03 -0.08 14.38
C VAL A 38 -29.10 1.38 14.80
N SER A 39 -29.81 1.63 15.89
CA SER A 39 -30.03 2.95 16.47
C SER A 39 -28.77 3.39 17.23
N GLY A 40 -28.34 4.64 17.00
CA GLY A 40 -27.22 5.27 17.69
C GLY A 40 -25.83 4.85 17.21
N GLU A 41 -25.37 3.67 17.59
CA GLU A 41 -24.00 3.17 17.38
C GLU A 41 -23.75 2.57 15.98
N GLY A 42 -24.75 1.90 15.38
CA GLY A 42 -24.54 1.35 14.04
C GLY A 42 -24.51 2.37 12.92
N SER A 43 -25.11 3.55 13.13
CA SER A 43 -24.94 4.67 12.21
C SER A 43 -23.46 5.08 12.12
N LEU A 44 -22.76 5.18 13.26
CA LEU A 44 -21.33 5.46 13.30
C LEU A 44 -20.49 4.34 12.68
N ASN A 45 -20.83 3.07 12.97
CA ASN A 45 -20.12 1.94 12.38
C ASN A 45 -20.28 1.86 10.87
N SER A 46 -21.50 2.01 10.34
CA SER A 46 -21.74 2.02 8.90
C SER A 46 -21.02 3.18 8.19
N VAL A 47 -21.01 4.37 8.79
CA VAL A 47 -20.27 5.53 8.27
C VAL A 47 -18.76 5.26 8.28
N ALA A 48 -18.21 4.80 9.40
CA ALA A 48 -16.80 4.48 9.51
C ALA A 48 -16.39 3.37 8.53
N TYR A 49 -17.15 2.28 8.46
CA TYR A 49 -16.89 1.19 7.54
C TYR A 49 -16.89 1.65 6.08
N ARG A 50 -17.91 2.43 5.68
CA ARG A 50 -18.01 2.97 4.32
C ARG A 50 -16.84 3.90 4.00
N THR A 51 -16.50 4.82 4.89
CA THR A 51 -15.40 5.77 4.67
C THR A 51 -14.06 5.05 4.59
N ALA A 52 -13.80 4.09 5.49
CA ALA A 52 -12.58 3.28 5.43
C ALA A 52 -12.47 2.48 4.12
N ASN A 53 -13.59 1.95 3.60
CA ASN A 53 -13.61 1.25 2.31
C ASN A 53 -13.38 2.18 1.14
N ILE A 54 -14.04 3.34 1.12
CA ILE A 54 -13.83 4.33 0.06
C ILE A 54 -12.35 4.72 0.03
N LEU A 55 -11.74 5.03 1.16
CA LEU A 55 -10.34 5.43 1.21
C LEU A 55 -9.41 4.29 0.78
N ALA A 56 -9.66 3.05 1.23
CA ALA A 56 -8.75 1.94 0.98
C ALA A 56 -8.93 1.27 -0.40
N GLU A 57 -10.14 1.27 -0.96
CA GLU A 57 -10.50 0.42 -2.11
C GLU A 57 -10.97 1.22 -3.32
N ASP A 58 -11.36 2.49 -3.16
CA ASP A 58 -11.81 3.35 -4.25
C ASP A 58 -10.64 4.22 -4.74
N PRO A 59 -10.41 4.35 -6.07
CA PRO A 59 -9.42 5.29 -6.59
C PRO A 59 -9.88 6.76 -6.47
N GLY A 60 -11.15 7.01 -6.17
CA GLY A 60 -11.77 8.33 -6.25
C GLY A 60 -12.04 8.74 -7.69
N TRP A 61 -12.80 9.82 -7.86
CA TRP A 61 -13.03 10.41 -9.17
C TRP A 61 -13.48 11.86 -9.09
N TRP A 62 -13.30 12.54 -10.21
CA TRP A 62 -13.77 13.88 -10.45
C TRP A 62 -14.65 13.91 -11.69
N GLU A 63 -15.51 14.93 -11.79
CA GLU A 63 -16.40 15.10 -12.93
C GLU A 63 -16.74 16.58 -13.10
N ASN A 64 -16.67 17.06 -14.34
CA ASN A 64 -17.20 18.35 -14.75
C ASN A 64 -18.21 18.16 -15.89
N ASN A 65 -18.72 19.26 -16.46
CA ASN A 65 -19.76 19.20 -17.50
C ASN A 65 -19.34 18.49 -18.80
N THR A 66 -18.05 18.25 -19.02
CA THR A 66 -17.49 17.77 -20.30
C THR A 66 -16.61 16.53 -20.16
N GLN A 67 -16.05 16.29 -18.98
CA GLN A 67 -14.99 15.32 -18.73
C GLN A 67 -15.13 14.72 -17.33
N ASN A 68 -14.57 13.53 -17.17
CA ASN A 68 -14.42 12.86 -15.89
C ASN A 68 -13.13 12.03 -15.90
N GLY A 69 -12.67 11.67 -14.70
CA GLY A 69 -11.46 10.91 -14.52
C GLY A 69 -11.30 10.44 -13.07
N THR A 70 -10.30 9.61 -12.84
CA THR A 70 -9.99 8.98 -11.55
C THR A 70 -8.77 9.60 -10.86
N ASP A 71 -8.14 10.55 -11.55
CA ASP A 71 -7.05 11.44 -11.14
C ASP A 71 -7.59 12.69 -10.43
N TRP A 72 -8.44 12.47 -9.42
CA TRP A 72 -9.12 13.56 -8.71
C TRP A 72 -8.13 14.49 -7.99
N GLU A 73 -6.94 13.98 -7.65
CA GLU A 73 -5.85 14.71 -7.03
C GLU A 73 -5.31 15.84 -7.94
N MET A 74 -5.47 15.72 -9.25
CA MET A 74 -5.15 16.78 -10.22
C MET A 74 -6.33 17.71 -10.51
N HIS A 75 -7.54 17.38 -10.03
CA HIS A 75 -8.80 18.05 -10.35
C HIS A 75 -9.60 18.44 -9.10
N THR A 76 -8.92 19.05 -8.12
CA THR A 76 -9.47 19.26 -6.77
C THR A 76 -10.71 20.15 -6.69
N GLU A 77 -10.95 21.00 -7.69
CA GLU A 77 -12.15 21.84 -7.78
C GLU A 77 -13.43 21.05 -8.14
N ASN A 78 -13.26 19.89 -8.81
CA ASN A 78 -14.36 19.09 -9.38
C ASN A 78 -14.43 17.68 -8.78
N ILE A 79 -13.88 17.50 -7.57
CA ILE A 79 -13.89 16.20 -6.87
C ILE A 79 -15.34 15.74 -6.70
N SER A 80 -15.61 14.52 -7.11
CA SER A 80 -16.90 13.85 -6.85
C SER A 80 -16.78 12.86 -5.70
N ARG A 81 -15.67 12.12 -5.62
CA ARG A 81 -15.34 11.22 -4.51
C ARG A 81 -13.84 11.21 -4.26
N ILE A 82 -13.45 11.21 -2.99
CA ILE A 82 -12.06 11.08 -2.54
C ILE A 82 -11.82 9.61 -2.23
N GLY A 83 -10.89 8.99 -2.95
CA GLY A 83 -10.41 7.63 -2.70
C GLY A 83 -8.90 7.62 -2.82
N LEU A 84 -8.20 6.80 -2.02
CA LEU A 84 -6.74 6.81 -1.97
C LEU A 84 -6.13 5.65 -2.74
N ALA A 85 -6.93 4.72 -3.28
CA ALA A 85 -6.39 3.57 -3.98
C ALA A 85 -5.71 3.98 -5.30
N MET A 86 -4.61 3.31 -5.60
CA MET A 86 -3.91 3.39 -6.88
C MET A 86 -4.85 2.96 -8.00
N ASP A 87 -4.81 3.68 -9.12
CA ASP A 87 -5.60 3.36 -10.28
C ASP A 87 -4.75 2.77 -11.42
N LYS A 88 -4.85 1.46 -11.61
CA LYS A 88 -4.21 0.76 -12.73
C LYS A 88 -5.08 0.70 -13.99
N THR A 89 -6.32 1.19 -13.97
CA THR A 89 -7.20 1.21 -15.14
C THR A 89 -7.97 2.54 -15.20
N PRO A 90 -7.26 3.64 -15.55
CA PRO A 90 -7.81 4.99 -15.58
C PRO A 90 -9.14 5.08 -16.33
N GLY A 91 -10.09 5.83 -15.77
CA GLY A 91 -11.38 6.13 -16.39
C GLY A 91 -12.49 5.10 -16.16
N THR A 92 -12.20 3.95 -15.55
CA THR A 92 -13.24 2.93 -15.24
C THR A 92 -13.91 3.12 -13.87
N ARG A 93 -13.42 4.08 -13.06
CA ARG A 93 -13.81 4.26 -11.64
C ARG A 93 -13.65 2.98 -10.79
N GLN A 94 -12.83 2.05 -11.26
CA GLN A 94 -12.56 0.78 -10.62
C GLN A 94 -11.04 0.61 -10.52
N THR A 95 -10.58 0.00 -9.44
CA THR A 95 -9.17 -0.40 -9.31
C THR A 95 -9.05 -1.91 -9.25
N ARG A 96 -8.00 -2.45 -9.87
CA ARG A 96 -7.61 -3.86 -9.75
C ARG A 96 -6.63 -4.09 -8.59
N THR A 97 -6.25 -3.01 -7.90
CA THR A 97 -5.30 -3.00 -6.80
C THR A 97 -5.92 -2.34 -5.56
N PRO A 98 -7.06 -2.85 -5.04
CA PRO A 98 -7.62 -2.33 -3.81
C PRO A 98 -6.60 -2.49 -2.68
N LYS A 99 -6.62 -1.56 -1.71
CA LYS A 99 -5.71 -1.49 -0.56
C LYS A 99 -4.26 -1.16 -0.91
N MET A 100 -3.95 -0.84 -2.17
CA MET A 100 -2.68 -0.19 -2.54
C MET A 100 -2.95 1.31 -2.65
N LEU A 101 -2.42 2.11 -1.75
CA LEU A 101 -2.68 3.54 -1.65
C LEU A 101 -1.62 4.34 -2.38
N ASP A 102 -2.09 5.30 -3.18
CA ASP A 102 -1.28 6.19 -3.98
C ASP A 102 -0.78 7.39 -3.15
N LYS A 103 0.52 7.65 -3.24
CA LYS A 103 1.17 8.71 -2.45
C LYS A 103 0.65 10.10 -2.80
N THR A 104 0.44 10.38 -4.09
CA THR A 104 0.00 11.70 -4.56
C THR A 104 -1.42 12.01 -4.11
N LYS A 105 -2.31 11.00 -4.11
CA LYS A 105 -3.67 11.10 -3.59
C LYS A 105 -3.70 11.38 -2.09
N ILE A 106 -2.86 10.70 -1.31
CA ILE A 106 -2.73 10.95 0.13
C ILE A 106 -2.26 12.39 0.38
N GLN A 107 -1.18 12.79 -0.29
CA GLN A 107 -0.62 14.14 -0.15
C GLN A 107 -1.61 15.24 -0.54
N GLN A 108 -2.42 15.00 -1.58
CA GLN A 108 -3.43 15.96 -1.99
C GLN A 108 -4.61 15.99 -1.02
N ALA A 109 -5.04 14.84 -0.50
CA ALA A 109 -6.10 14.77 0.50
C ALA A 109 -5.74 15.57 1.77
N LEU A 110 -4.47 15.56 2.20
CA LEU A 110 -3.98 16.33 3.35
C LEU A 110 -4.08 17.85 3.16
N LYS A 111 -4.15 18.32 1.91
CA LYS A 111 -4.26 19.75 1.58
C LYS A 111 -5.71 20.21 1.42
N LEU A 112 -6.68 19.29 1.39
CA LEU A 112 -8.09 19.64 1.27
C LEU A 112 -8.59 20.27 2.57
N ASN A 113 -9.50 21.23 2.44
CA ASN A 113 -10.17 21.77 3.61
C ASN A 113 -11.14 20.72 4.21
N GLU A 114 -11.41 20.88 5.50
CA GLU A 114 -12.26 19.97 6.26
C GLU A 114 -13.67 19.87 5.66
N SER A 115 -14.26 20.99 5.23
CA SER A 115 -15.61 21.00 4.63
C SER A 115 -15.71 20.11 3.38
N ILE A 116 -14.69 20.11 2.51
CA ILE A 116 -14.60 19.23 1.35
C ILE A 116 -14.47 17.77 1.79
N LEU A 117 -13.57 17.47 2.72
CA LEU A 117 -13.39 16.11 3.24
C LEU A 117 -14.69 15.57 3.84
N THR A 118 -15.32 16.32 4.75
CA THR A 118 -16.58 15.96 5.39
C THR A 118 -17.67 15.69 4.37
N LYS A 119 -17.84 16.59 3.39
CA LYS A 119 -18.88 16.45 2.36
C LYS A 119 -18.62 15.28 1.42
N LYS A 120 -17.39 15.10 0.95
CA LYS A 120 -17.04 14.12 -0.11
C LYS A 120 -16.84 12.71 0.44
N LEU A 121 -16.50 12.55 1.71
CA LEU A 121 -16.48 11.27 2.41
C LEU A 121 -17.85 10.91 3.02
N GLY A 122 -18.80 11.84 2.99
CA GLY A 122 -20.15 11.65 3.55
C GLY A 122 -20.13 11.55 5.08
N LEU A 123 -19.23 12.28 5.73
CA LEU A 123 -19.05 12.30 7.19
C LEU A 123 -20.05 13.27 7.84
N TYR A 124 -21.32 13.17 7.46
CA TYR A 124 -22.40 13.95 8.04
C TYR A 124 -23.72 13.18 8.01
N ASP A 125 -24.66 13.62 8.84
CA ASP A 125 -26.06 13.19 8.84
C ASP A 125 -26.98 14.37 8.52
N ARG A 126 -28.24 14.09 8.18
CA ARG A 126 -29.29 15.11 8.02
C ARG A 126 -30.41 14.84 9.01
N ILE A 127 -30.44 15.62 10.08
CA ILE A 127 -31.47 15.54 11.11
C ILE A 127 -32.43 16.69 10.92
N SER A 128 -33.69 16.39 10.60
CA SER A 128 -34.75 17.39 10.39
C SER A 128 -34.38 18.47 9.36
N GLY A 129 -33.65 18.08 8.30
CA GLY A 129 -33.20 19.00 7.24
C GLY A 129 -31.93 19.80 7.56
N THR A 130 -31.39 19.70 8.78
CA THR A 130 -30.13 20.33 9.17
C THR A 130 -28.98 19.32 9.06
N GLN A 131 -27.88 19.72 8.46
CA GLN A 131 -26.66 18.91 8.39
C GLN A 131 -25.96 18.92 9.75
N VAL A 132 -25.61 17.73 10.24
CA VAL A 132 -24.82 17.53 11.46
C VAL A 132 -23.59 16.72 11.07
N ASP A 133 -22.42 17.31 11.21
CA ASP A 133 -21.17 16.68 10.81
C ASP A 133 -20.69 15.71 11.91
N TYR A 134 -20.12 14.59 11.49
CA TYR A 134 -19.42 13.69 12.41
C TYR A 134 -18.03 14.24 12.67
N GLY A 135 -17.55 14.12 13.90
CA GLY A 135 -16.13 14.26 14.16
C GLY A 135 -15.39 13.01 13.69
N TYR A 136 -14.18 13.18 13.16
CA TYR A 136 -13.40 12.08 12.62
C TYR A 136 -11.89 12.29 12.79
N ASN A 137 -11.18 11.17 12.83
CA ASN A 137 -9.73 11.09 12.79
C ASN A 137 -9.36 9.95 11.83
N ILE A 138 -8.66 10.24 10.76
CA ILE A 138 -8.15 9.23 9.83
C ILE A 138 -6.64 9.31 9.88
N SER A 139 -5.94 8.20 10.12
CA SER A 139 -4.47 8.19 10.18
C SER A 139 -3.91 6.96 9.48
N LEU A 140 -2.75 7.12 8.84
CA LEU A 140 -1.96 5.99 8.35
C LEU A 140 -0.84 5.69 9.34
N LEU A 141 -0.78 4.44 9.77
CA LEU A 141 0.23 3.94 10.72
C LEU A 141 1.14 2.91 10.04
N GLU A 142 2.43 2.97 10.32
CA GLU A 142 3.38 1.90 10.03
C GLU A 142 3.00 0.61 10.80
N GLN A 143 3.60 -0.53 10.42
CA GLN A 143 3.46 -1.76 11.20
C GLN A 143 3.98 -1.63 12.64
N SER A 144 4.94 -0.72 12.88
CA SER A 144 5.46 -0.36 14.20
C SER A 144 4.42 0.34 15.09
N GLY A 145 3.33 0.86 14.51
CA GLY A 145 2.31 1.67 15.17
C GLY A 145 2.56 3.17 15.12
N ASN A 146 3.71 3.61 14.59
CA ASN A 146 4.01 5.03 14.39
C ASN A 146 3.18 5.62 13.25
N ILE A 147 2.83 6.91 13.34
CA ILE A 147 2.14 7.61 12.25
C ILE A 147 3.12 7.81 11.09
N ILE A 148 2.69 7.47 9.88
CA ILE A 148 3.47 7.68 8.65
C ILE A 148 3.67 9.19 8.43
N VAL A 149 4.88 9.59 8.05
CA VAL A 149 5.20 10.96 7.65
C VAL A 149 5.52 10.98 6.17
N MET A 150 4.85 11.86 5.42
CA MET A 150 5.08 12.07 3.99
C MET A 150 5.42 13.54 3.73
N ASN A 151 6.58 13.79 3.10
CA ASN A 151 7.11 15.15 2.84
C ASN A 151 7.11 16.05 4.08
N GLY A 152 7.47 15.50 5.24
CA GLY A 152 7.51 16.22 6.52
C GLY A 152 6.15 16.43 7.20
N SER A 153 5.05 16.00 6.58
CA SER A 153 3.70 16.07 7.15
C SER A 153 3.25 14.72 7.69
N VAL A 154 2.73 14.70 8.91
CA VAL A 154 2.06 13.49 9.46
C VAL A 154 0.83 13.17 8.62
N VAL A 155 0.65 11.89 8.29
CA VAL A 155 -0.52 11.44 7.53
C VAL A 155 -1.68 11.19 8.49
N SER A 156 -2.31 12.30 8.90
CA SER A 156 -3.52 12.32 9.73
C SER A 156 -4.50 13.38 9.24
N PHE A 157 -5.78 13.03 9.17
CA PHE A 157 -6.89 13.89 8.75
C PHE A 157 -7.88 14.05 9.90
N GLY A 158 -8.43 15.26 10.04
CA GLY A 158 -9.42 15.57 11.08
C GLY A 158 -8.79 15.87 12.43
N GLU A 159 -9.56 15.67 13.48
CA GLU A 159 -9.21 16.08 14.86
C GLU A 159 -8.94 14.87 15.74
N GLU A 160 -8.42 15.05 16.95
CA GLU A 160 -8.37 13.96 17.92
C GLU A 160 -9.74 13.77 18.58
N PRO A 161 -10.16 12.52 18.83
CA PRO A 161 -11.46 12.26 19.42
C PRO A 161 -11.54 12.79 20.86
N PRO A 162 -12.67 13.37 21.27
CA PRO A 162 -12.88 13.79 22.65
C PRO A 162 -13.02 12.58 23.58
N ILE A 163 -12.59 12.73 24.83
CA ILE A 163 -12.45 11.64 25.82
C ILE A 163 -13.82 11.03 26.22
N SER A 164 -14.92 11.78 26.09
CA SER A 164 -16.23 11.44 26.66
C SER A 164 -17.28 10.93 25.67
N GLN A 165 -16.93 10.73 24.40
CA GLN A 165 -17.89 10.33 23.36
C GLN A 165 -17.72 8.87 22.93
N GLY A 166 -18.81 8.26 22.47
CA GLY A 166 -18.78 6.95 21.84
C GLY A 166 -18.07 7.03 20.49
N ILE A 167 -16.92 6.35 20.37
CA ILE A 167 -16.08 6.35 19.17
C ILE A 167 -16.21 5.01 18.47
N THR A 168 -16.44 5.04 17.16
CA THR A 168 -16.28 3.84 16.33
C THR A 168 -14.94 3.88 15.61
N LYS A 169 -14.14 2.81 15.78
CA LYS A 169 -12.84 2.63 15.13
C LYS A 169 -12.88 1.51 14.10
N ILE A 170 -12.41 1.78 12.89
CA ILE A 170 -12.18 0.79 11.83
C ILE A 170 -10.70 0.85 11.43
N THR A 171 -10.07 -0.32 11.31
CA THR A 171 -8.70 -0.44 10.81
C THR A 171 -8.67 -1.29 9.53
N ARG A 172 -7.97 -0.82 8.51
CA ARG A 172 -7.72 -1.54 7.25
C ARG A 172 -6.22 -1.74 7.07
N GLN A 173 -5.81 -2.99 6.82
CA GLN A 173 -4.46 -3.29 6.37
C GLN A 173 -4.34 -2.89 4.90
N VAL A 174 -3.32 -2.09 4.58
CA VAL A 174 -3.08 -1.49 3.27
C VAL A 174 -1.59 -1.55 2.93
N LEU A 175 -1.28 -1.35 1.66
CA LEU A 175 0.05 -1.07 1.15
C LEU A 175 0.09 0.41 0.78
N VAL A 176 1.05 1.16 1.28
CA VAL A 176 1.18 2.60 1.03
C VAL A 176 2.41 2.82 0.18
N GLU A 177 2.28 3.59 -0.90
CA GLU A 177 3.40 4.04 -1.68
C GLU A 177 4.26 5.03 -0.86
N THR A 178 5.51 4.66 -0.57
CA THR A 178 6.42 5.47 0.25
C THR A 178 7.53 6.11 -0.58
N GLY A 179 7.89 5.52 -1.72
CA GLY A 179 8.82 6.11 -2.68
C GLY A 179 8.96 5.27 -3.94
N ASN A 180 10.18 5.20 -4.47
CA ASN A 180 10.50 4.48 -5.69
C ASN A 180 11.58 3.42 -5.44
N ILE A 181 11.50 2.29 -6.14
CA ILE A 181 12.46 1.19 -6.07
C ILE A 181 12.83 0.70 -7.47
N SER A 182 14.10 0.38 -7.66
CA SER A 182 14.59 -0.26 -8.88
C SER A 182 15.16 -1.63 -8.54
N SER A 183 14.56 -2.70 -9.10
CA SER A 183 14.96 -4.08 -8.83
C SER A 183 15.70 -4.70 -10.02
N PHE A 184 16.83 -5.34 -9.74
CA PHE A 184 17.70 -5.98 -10.73
C PHE A 184 18.07 -7.39 -10.28
N GLY A 185 18.05 -8.34 -11.21
CA GLY A 185 18.77 -9.61 -11.02
C GLY A 185 20.28 -9.35 -11.03
N PHE A 186 21.06 -10.13 -10.27
CA PHE A 186 22.52 -9.98 -10.27
C PHE A 186 23.10 -10.28 -11.65
N ASP A 187 22.47 -11.17 -12.41
CA ASP A 187 22.79 -11.46 -13.79
C ASP A 187 22.53 -10.28 -14.73
N GLU A 188 21.67 -9.32 -14.37
CA GLU A 188 21.48 -8.07 -15.13
C GLU A 188 22.62 -7.07 -14.90
N LEU A 189 23.43 -7.26 -13.85
CA LEU A 189 24.52 -6.37 -13.54
C LEU A 189 25.69 -6.54 -14.51
N THR A 190 26.23 -5.42 -14.97
CA THR A 190 27.33 -5.39 -15.94
C THR A 190 28.61 -4.93 -15.28
N ASN A 191 29.72 -5.60 -15.62
CA ASN A 191 31.07 -5.12 -15.36
C ASN A 191 31.75 -4.69 -16.67
N GLU A 192 32.72 -3.77 -16.60
CA GLU A 192 33.47 -3.27 -17.77
C GLU A 192 34.88 -3.91 -17.84
N PRO A 193 35.19 -4.70 -18.88
CA PRO A 193 36.57 -5.12 -19.17
C PRO A 193 37.46 -3.92 -19.56
N PRO A 194 38.76 -3.88 -19.22
CA PRO A 194 39.62 -4.99 -18.77
C PRO A 194 39.74 -5.12 -17.26
N LEU A 195 39.06 -4.27 -16.50
CA LEU A 195 39.07 -4.28 -15.04
C LEU A 195 37.95 -5.22 -14.60
N ALA A 196 38.26 -6.50 -14.49
CA ALA A 196 37.45 -7.51 -13.80
C ALA A 196 37.40 -7.18 -12.29
N GLU A 197 36.88 -6.00 -11.97
CA GLU A 197 36.60 -5.56 -10.63
C GLU A 197 35.22 -6.12 -10.27
N ASP A 198 35.11 -6.65 -9.05
CA ASP A 198 33.86 -7.15 -8.48
C ASP A 198 32.90 -5.96 -8.21
N LYS A 199 32.51 -5.22 -9.24
CA LYS A 199 31.73 -4.00 -9.12
C LYS A 199 30.66 -3.86 -10.19
N ALA A 200 29.54 -3.27 -9.79
CA ALA A 200 28.45 -2.83 -10.66
C ALA A 200 28.39 -1.31 -10.66
N LEU A 201 28.12 -0.70 -11.81
CA LEU A 201 27.97 0.75 -11.95
C LEU A 201 26.54 1.11 -12.33
N PHE A 202 25.99 2.13 -11.68
CA PHE A 202 24.66 2.66 -11.91
C PHE A 202 24.74 4.15 -12.26
N ASN A 203 24.03 4.54 -13.31
CA ASN A 203 23.76 5.95 -13.60
C ASN A 203 22.46 6.36 -12.92
N ILE A 204 22.53 7.45 -12.16
CA ILE A 204 21.38 8.06 -11.48
C ILE A 204 21.27 9.50 -11.98
N SER A 205 20.17 9.83 -12.63
CA SER A 205 19.91 11.20 -13.09
C SER A 205 19.33 12.03 -11.94
N GLY A 206 20.00 13.11 -11.53
CA GLY A 206 19.47 14.04 -10.54
C GLY A 206 18.64 15.19 -11.15
N PRO A 207 17.99 16.01 -10.30
CA PRO A 207 17.90 15.84 -8.85
C PRO A 207 16.92 14.74 -8.45
N GLN A 208 17.15 14.12 -7.29
CA GLN A 208 16.22 13.15 -6.69
C GLN A 208 15.41 13.81 -5.58
N SER A 209 14.08 13.66 -5.62
CA SER A 209 13.17 14.18 -4.59
C SER A 209 12.91 13.17 -3.46
N GLU A 210 13.34 11.92 -3.65
CA GLU A 210 13.11 10.79 -2.76
C GLU A 210 14.34 9.91 -2.75
N ASP A 211 14.49 9.12 -1.68
CA ASP A 211 15.65 8.25 -1.53
C ASP A 211 15.72 7.24 -2.68
N VAL A 212 16.93 7.02 -3.17
CA VAL A 212 17.17 6.11 -4.30
C VAL A 212 17.29 4.70 -3.74
N VAL A 213 16.27 3.87 -3.98
CA VAL A 213 16.25 2.48 -3.53
C VAL A 213 16.63 1.54 -4.66
N ILE A 214 17.73 0.81 -4.48
CA ILE A 214 18.18 -0.24 -5.40
C ILE A 214 18.03 -1.59 -4.71
N GLN A 215 17.39 -2.54 -5.39
CA GLN A 215 17.25 -3.91 -4.91
C GLN A 215 17.91 -4.88 -5.87
N ILE A 216 18.71 -5.79 -5.32
CA ILE A 216 19.44 -6.81 -6.07
C ILE A 216 18.99 -8.18 -5.57
N ILE A 217 18.61 -9.05 -6.51
CA ILE A 217 18.13 -10.42 -6.28
C ILE A 217 18.95 -11.41 -7.10
N ASP A 218 18.74 -12.71 -6.87
CA ASP A 218 19.27 -13.80 -7.68
C ASP A 218 20.81 -13.72 -7.84
N PHE A 219 21.51 -13.68 -6.71
CA PHE A 219 22.98 -13.57 -6.67
C PHE A 219 23.67 -14.78 -7.30
N ASN A 220 24.77 -14.53 -8.00
CA ASN A 220 25.67 -15.56 -8.54
C ASN A 220 26.89 -15.73 -7.62
N VAL A 221 26.72 -16.35 -6.45
CA VAL A 221 27.80 -16.55 -5.49
C VAL A 221 28.80 -17.60 -6.00
N THR A 222 30.09 -17.24 -6.07
CA THR A 222 31.16 -18.15 -6.50
C THR A 222 31.63 -19.05 -5.36
N VAL A 223 31.74 -18.51 -4.14
CA VAL A 223 32.17 -19.23 -2.94
C VAL A 223 31.11 -19.07 -1.84
N PRO A 224 30.34 -20.12 -1.55
CA PRO A 224 29.32 -20.10 -0.50
C PRO A 224 29.91 -19.69 0.86
N GLY A 225 29.24 -18.76 1.54
CA GLY A 225 29.65 -18.27 2.86
C GLY A 225 30.77 -17.23 2.86
N ALA A 226 31.30 -16.85 1.69
CA ALA A 226 32.34 -15.82 1.58
C ALA A 226 31.93 -14.62 0.71
N ALA A 227 30.75 -14.66 0.09
CA ALA A 227 30.26 -13.55 -0.71
C ALA A 227 29.69 -12.41 0.13
N SER A 228 30.00 -11.18 -0.27
CA SER A 228 29.64 -9.97 0.46
C SER A 228 29.39 -8.80 -0.48
N PHE A 229 28.57 -7.86 -0.02
CA PHE A 229 28.55 -6.48 -0.47
C PHE A 229 29.48 -5.68 0.45
N ASN A 230 30.47 -4.98 -0.13
CA ASN A 230 31.54 -4.34 0.62
C ASN A 230 31.24 -2.87 0.91
N ASN A 231 31.00 -2.08 -0.13
CA ASN A 231 30.73 -0.65 -0.03
C ASN A 231 30.10 -0.11 -1.31
N ALA A 232 29.67 1.15 -1.23
CA ALA A 232 29.25 1.94 -2.38
C ALA A 232 30.14 3.19 -2.53
N LYS A 233 30.31 3.67 -3.77
CA LYS A 233 30.93 4.95 -4.07
C LYS A 233 30.04 5.80 -4.96
N LEU A 234 30.08 7.11 -4.77
CA LEU A 234 29.42 8.07 -5.65
C LEU A 234 30.46 8.96 -6.30
N ASP A 235 30.51 8.96 -7.63
CA ASP A 235 31.49 9.72 -8.43
C ASP A 235 32.94 9.51 -7.95
N GLY A 236 33.25 8.26 -7.55
CA GLY A 236 34.55 7.84 -7.05
C GLY A 236 34.82 8.06 -5.56
N SER A 237 33.91 8.73 -4.82
CA SER A 237 34.04 8.96 -3.38
C SER A 237 33.33 7.86 -2.58
N ASP A 238 33.97 7.31 -1.55
CA ASP A 238 33.36 6.30 -0.68
C ASP A 238 32.16 6.86 0.09
N LEU A 239 31.07 6.09 0.10
CA LEU A 239 29.88 6.37 0.88
C LEU A 239 29.94 5.63 2.23
N THR A 240 29.38 6.25 3.25
CA THR A 240 29.34 5.72 4.62
C THR A 240 27.96 5.15 4.93
N THR A 241 27.92 3.90 5.42
CA THR A 241 26.69 3.27 5.91
C THR A 241 26.09 4.08 7.07
N ASP A 242 24.76 4.06 7.20
CA ASP A 242 23.94 4.77 8.20
C ASP A 242 23.88 6.31 8.08
N SER A 243 24.69 6.92 7.19
CA SER A 243 24.63 8.36 6.91
C SER A 243 24.28 8.65 5.45
N ASP A 244 25.03 8.07 4.52
CA ASP A 244 24.79 8.23 3.09
C ASP A 244 23.79 7.19 2.56
N TYR A 245 23.86 5.97 3.08
CA TYR A 245 22.94 4.90 2.69
C TYR A 245 22.77 3.85 3.79
N ILE A 246 21.68 3.09 3.72
CA ILE A 246 21.42 1.93 4.58
C ILE A 246 21.30 0.69 3.71
N ALA A 247 21.93 -0.41 4.13
CA ALA A 247 21.83 -1.70 3.47
C ALA A 247 20.99 -2.66 4.31
N TYR A 248 20.04 -3.33 3.67
CA TYR A 248 19.22 -4.38 4.25
C TYR A 248 19.40 -5.68 3.49
N LYS A 249 19.39 -6.80 4.22
CA LYS A 249 19.35 -8.15 3.67
C LYS A 249 18.02 -8.79 4.02
N ARG A 250 17.43 -9.51 3.07
CA ARG A 250 16.31 -10.42 3.30
C ARG A 250 16.72 -11.81 2.84
N THR A 251 16.48 -12.83 3.65
CA THR A 251 16.69 -14.23 3.24
C THR A 251 15.38 -14.85 2.75
N ASN A 252 15.43 -16.08 2.26
CA ASN A 252 14.22 -16.83 1.88
C ASN A 252 13.27 -17.15 3.06
N VAL A 253 13.71 -16.96 4.31
CA VAL A 253 12.95 -17.31 5.53
C VAL A 253 12.74 -16.15 6.50
N THR A 254 13.34 -14.98 6.24
CA THR A 254 13.24 -13.81 7.10
C THR A 254 12.79 -12.60 6.30
N ASP A 255 12.20 -11.60 6.98
CA ASP A 255 11.97 -10.28 6.39
C ASP A 255 13.28 -9.48 6.33
N PHE A 256 13.26 -8.26 5.80
CA PHE A 256 14.43 -7.39 5.75
C PHE A 256 14.98 -7.08 7.16
N PHE A 257 16.28 -7.26 7.33
CA PHE A 257 17.06 -6.84 8.50
C PHE A 257 18.32 -6.11 8.04
N ILE A 258 19.00 -5.41 8.96
CA ILE A 258 20.24 -4.69 8.64
C ILE A 258 21.26 -5.66 8.04
N TYR A 259 21.85 -5.26 6.92
CA TYR A 259 22.77 -6.09 6.17
C TYR A 259 23.93 -6.60 7.03
N SER A 260 24.26 -7.86 6.84
CA SER A 260 25.44 -8.51 7.39
C SER A 260 25.88 -9.62 6.45
N ASP A 261 27.18 -9.89 6.40
CA ASP A 261 27.73 -10.99 5.62
C ASP A 261 27.31 -12.36 6.18
N PRO A 262 27.29 -13.42 5.36
CA PRO A 262 27.47 -13.43 3.90
C PRO A 262 26.16 -13.21 3.12
N LEU A 263 26.29 -12.95 1.83
CA LEU A 263 25.21 -13.04 0.83
C LEU A 263 25.14 -14.46 0.25
N ASN A 264 23.91 -14.95 0.05
CA ASN A 264 23.62 -16.21 -0.62
C ASN A 264 22.82 -15.98 -1.91
N ASN A 265 22.78 -17.00 -2.80
CA ASN A 265 22.07 -16.93 -4.07
C ASN A 265 20.59 -16.55 -3.96
N THR A 266 19.93 -16.93 -2.86
CA THR A 266 18.51 -16.68 -2.60
C THR A 266 18.23 -15.39 -1.84
N ASP A 267 19.26 -14.68 -1.42
CA ASP A 267 19.09 -13.47 -0.62
C ASP A 267 18.68 -12.29 -1.51
N THR A 268 18.03 -11.31 -0.90
CA THR A 268 17.74 -10.01 -1.51
C THR A 268 18.53 -8.95 -0.76
N LEU A 269 19.31 -8.14 -1.49
CA LEU A 269 19.96 -6.95 -0.95
C LEU A 269 19.12 -5.73 -1.33
N ARG A 270 18.82 -4.86 -0.37
CA ARG A 270 18.19 -3.56 -0.62
C ARG A 270 19.10 -2.47 -0.10
N LEU A 271 19.45 -1.53 -0.95
CA LEU A 271 20.28 -0.38 -0.66
C LEU A 271 19.41 0.87 -0.78
N ILE A 272 19.36 1.68 0.27
CA ILE A 272 18.57 2.92 0.33
C ILE A 272 19.56 4.07 0.44
N PHE A 273 19.76 4.81 -0.65
CA PHE A 273 20.66 5.96 -0.73
C PHE A 273 19.89 7.25 -0.46
N ASN A 274 20.42 8.10 0.41
CA ASN A 274 19.81 9.37 0.77
C ASN A 274 19.70 10.27 -0.48
N HIS A 275 18.51 10.79 -0.77
CA HIS A 275 18.27 11.64 -1.94
C HIS A 275 19.12 12.91 -1.98
N THR A 276 19.58 13.39 -0.81
CA THR A 276 20.45 14.57 -0.70
C THR A 276 21.82 14.37 -1.36
N LEU A 277 22.21 13.13 -1.66
CA LEU A 277 23.38 12.79 -2.46
C LEU A 277 23.26 13.18 -3.93
N PHE A 278 22.03 13.37 -4.43
CA PHE A 278 21.73 13.67 -5.83
C PHE A 278 21.05 15.05 -6.01
N PRO A 279 21.66 16.18 -5.59
CA PRO A 279 20.96 17.47 -5.51
C PRO A 279 20.90 18.25 -6.84
N LEU A 280 21.77 17.95 -7.80
CA LEU A 280 21.92 18.73 -9.04
C LEU A 280 21.31 18.01 -10.23
N LYS A 281 21.02 18.78 -11.28
CA LYS A 281 20.55 18.27 -12.58
C LYS A 281 21.71 17.70 -13.40
N THR A 282 22.32 16.64 -12.90
CA THR A 282 23.47 15.95 -13.49
C THR A 282 23.29 14.44 -13.38
N THR A 283 24.06 13.67 -14.15
CA THR A 283 24.15 12.22 -13.97
C THR A 283 25.23 11.92 -12.94
N TYR A 284 24.89 11.10 -11.96
CA TYR A 284 25.78 10.59 -10.93
C TYR A 284 26.11 9.13 -11.21
N GLN A 285 27.37 8.74 -10.97
CA GLN A 285 27.83 7.37 -11.13
C GLN A 285 27.96 6.71 -9.77
N LEU A 286 27.05 5.80 -9.47
CA LEU A 286 27.04 5.00 -8.26
C LEU A 286 27.71 3.65 -8.52
N GLU A 287 28.81 3.38 -7.82
CA GLU A 287 29.53 2.11 -7.85
C GLU A 287 29.13 1.26 -6.65
N LEU A 288 28.78 -0.01 -6.89
CA LEU A 288 28.51 -1.01 -5.86
C LEU A 288 29.57 -2.10 -5.93
N LYS A 289 30.28 -2.34 -4.83
CA LYS A 289 31.36 -3.33 -4.78
C LYS A 289 30.95 -4.60 -4.05
N PHE A 290 31.28 -5.74 -4.63
CA PHE A 290 31.00 -7.07 -4.12
C PHE A 290 32.30 -7.88 -3.95
N THR A 291 32.21 -9.09 -3.42
CA THR A 291 33.30 -10.07 -3.38
C THR A 291 32.72 -11.47 -3.50
N GLN A 292 33.45 -12.38 -4.15
CA GLN A 292 32.98 -13.75 -4.47
C GLN A 292 31.63 -13.80 -5.21
N MET A 293 31.47 -12.91 -6.19
CA MET A 293 30.29 -12.86 -7.07
C MET A 293 30.70 -12.98 -8.54
N ASP A 294 29.92 -13.70 -9.33
CA ASP A 294 30.17 -13.89 -10.77
C ASP A 294 29.27 -12.97 -11.62
N PHE A 295 29.91 -12.06 -12.35
CA PHE A 295 29.24 -11.18 -13.31
C PHE A 295 29.16 -11.88 -14.66
N THR A 296 27.95 -12.29 -15.05
CA THR A 296 27.73 -13.10 -16.26
C THR A 296 27.54 -12.24 -17.52
N ARG A 297 27.38 -10.92 -17.38
CA ARG A 297 27.16 -10.00 -18.50
C ARG A 297 28.27 -8.96 -18.60
N THR A 298 28.79 -8.85 -19.82
CA THR A 298 29.54 -7.68 -20.28
C THR A 298 28.57 -6.80 -21.05
N GLY A 299 28.49 -5.52 -20.72
CA GLY A 299 27.52 -4.59 -21.28
C GLY A 299 28.09 -3.16 -21.34
N PRO A 300 27.26 -2.14 -21.60
CA PRO A 300 27.69 -0.76 -21.35
C PRO A 300 28.25 -0.65 -19.92
N PRO A 301 29.16 0.29 -19.65
CA PRO A 301 29.87 0.33 -18.37
C PRO A 301 28.98 0.68 -17.17
N TYR A 302 27.66 0.77 -17.35
CA TYR A 302 26.70 1.14 -16.33
C TYR A 302 25.28 0.65 -16.65
N ILE A 303 24.45 0.62 -15.62
CA ILE A 303 23.00 0.39 -15.69
C ILE A 303 22.28 1.70 -15.36
N GLU A 304 21.27 2.05 -16.14
CA GLU A 304 20.42 3.21 -15.81
C GLU A 304 19.45 2.84 -14.69
N TYR A 305 19.52 3.53 -13.54
CA TYR A 305 18.58 3.34 -12.43
C TYR A 305 17.13 3.48 -12.91
N ALA A 306 16.86 4.49 -13.75
CA ALA A 306 15.53 4.78 -14.29
C ALA A 306 14.93 3.65 -15.16
N ALA A 307 15.73 2.65 -15.58
CA ALA A 307 15.25 1.59 -16.46
C ALA A 307 14.27 0.62 -15.80
N ARG A 308 14.27 0.50 -14.46
CA ARG A 308 13.45 -0.45 -13.70
C ARG A 308 12.74 0.19 -12.51
N VAL A 309 12.55 1.52 -12.53
CA VAL A 309 11.88 2.23 -11.44
C VAL A 309 10.41 1.85 -11.39
N GLU A 310 9.98 1.39 -10.22
CA GLU A 310 8.59 1.10 -9.88
C GLU A 310 8.26 1.74 -8.51
N PRO A 311 6.99 2.02 -8.21
CA PRO A 311 6.62 2.53 -6.90
C PRO A 311 6.91 1.50 -5.78
N LEU A 312 7.55 1.95 -4.71
CA LEU A 312 7.81 1.17 -3.51
C LEU A 312 6.58 1.23 -2.60
N TYR A 313 6.02 0.05 -2.32
CA TYR A 313 4.88 -0.11 -1.41
C TYR A 313 5.30 -0.77 -0.11
N GLU A 314 4.89 -0.17 1.01
CA GLU A 314 5.15 -0.69 2.35
C GLU A 314 3.84 -0.98 3.09
N PRO A 315 3.78 -2.08 3.86
CA PRO A 315 2.60 -2.40 4.66
C PRO A 315 2.31 -1.34 5.72
N ALA A 316 1.04 -0.98 5.84
CA ALA A 316 0.55 0.01 6.78
C ALA A 316 -0.88 -0.30 7.26
N SER A 317 -1.33 0.41 8.28
CA SER A 317 -2.69 0.38 8.81
C SER A 317 -3.38 1.72 8.60
N LEU A 318 -4.43 1.75 7.78
CA LEU A 318 -5.37 2.87 7.70
C LEU A 318 -6.35 2.76 8.87
N VAL A 319 -6.28 3.70 9.79
CA VAL A 319 -7.14 3.75 10.98
C VAL A 319 -8.11 4.92 10.82
N LEU A 320 -9.40 4.64 10.95
CA LEU A 320 -10.46 5.63 10.97
C LEU A 320 -11.20 5.57 12.30
N LYS A 321 -11.35 6.71 12.95
CA LYS A 321 -12.20 6.92 14.13
C LYS A 321 -13.30 7.91 13.76
N VAL A 322 -14.54 7.65 14.15
CA VAL A 322 -15.69 8.53 13.93
C VAL A 322 -16.52 8.64 15.22
N TRP A 323 -17.02 9.84 15.52
CA TRP A 323 -17.86 10.15 16.67
C TRP A 323 -18.93 11.21 16.35
N LYS A 324 -19.86 11.41 17.29
CA LYS A 324 -20.95 12.41 17.23
C LYS A 324 -20.77 13.42 18.35
#